data_AF-A0A645GYQ2-F1
#
_entry.id   AF-A0A645GYQ2-F1
#
_cell.length_a   1.000
_cell.length_b   1.000
_cell.length_c   1.000
_cell.angle_alpha   90.00
_cell.angle_beta   90.00
_cell.angle_gamma   90.00
#
_symmetry.space_group_name_H-M   'P 1'
#
loop_
_entity.id
_entity.type
_entity.pdbx_description
1 polymer ?
#
loop_
_entity_poly.entity_id
_entity_poly.type
_entity_poly.pdbx_seq_one_letter_code
_entity_poly.pdbx_strand_id
1 'polypeptide(L)'
;MFHSNPSAGIVFSPVIFFDSEKSWLQPCPVRCSWTNLMRGNFIHTCSCVMVKRKLIVDENEYFDPACVPSDDYDLWLRIGRKNEIVRTPDFLVRYRIHANNVSSNLCRIHKTLLTIYPKVYPCIKNDPEYSFWKKLFLLGRLRRSHAWACRTCSIEGANERETRNLAWQAFCLYPAQPANLFNLLCVLLFSSNRKNLS
;
A
#
# COMPACT_ATOMS: atom_id res chain seq x y z
N MET A 1 -17.30 18.14 10.68
CA MET A 1 -17.25 16.86 9.93
C MET A 1 -17.69 15.65 10.74
N PHE A 2 -17.06 15.29 11.86
CA PHE A 2 -17.49 14.11 12.64
C PHE A 2 -18.90 14.24 13.26
N HIS A 3 -19.30 15.43 13.68
CA HIS A 3 -20.67 15.69 14.14
C HIS A 3 -21.71 15.48 13.03
N SER A 4 -21.38 15.86 11.80
CA SER A 4 -22.25 15.72 10.63
C SER A 4 -22.24 14.31 10.02
N ASN A 5 -21.22 13.49 10.33
CA ASN A 5 -21.07 12.12 9.83
C ASN A 5 -20.69 11.15 10.98
N PRO A 6 -21.68 10.67 11.76
CA PRO A 6 -21.45 9.77 12.90
C PRO A 6 -20.85 8.40 12.53
N SER A 7 -20.99 7.97 11.28
CA SER A 7 -20.40 6.75 10.70
C SER A 7 -18.92 6.88 10.31
N ALA A 8 -18.40 8.11 10.19
CA ALA A 8 -17.02 8.35 9.77
C ALA A 8 -16.02 7.95 10.86
N GLY A 9 -15.08 7.07 10.53
CA GLY A 9 -13.96 6.72 11.42
C GLY A 9 -12.72 7.54 11.12
N ILE A 10 -12.56 7.90 9.85
CA ILE A 10 -11.47 8.71 9.31
C ILE A 10 -12.08 9.93 8.63
N VAL A 11 -11.54 11.10 8.94
CA VAL A 11 -11.74 12.32 8.16
C VAL A 11 -10.36 12.80 7.72
N PHE A 12 -10.18 13.06 6.43
CA PHE A 12 -8.90 13.56 5.93
C PHE A 12 -9.09 14.72 4.95
N SER A 13 -8.06 15.55 4.83
CA SER A 13 -7.99 16.62 3.85
C SER A 13 -7.09 16.24 2.67
N PRO A 14 -7.43 16.65 1.43
CA PRO A 14 -6.51 16.61 0.32
C PRO A 14 -5.22 17.37 0.62
N VAL A 15 -4.10 16.85 0.12
CA VAL A 15 -2.77 17.40 0.36
C VAL A 15 -2.26 18.07 -0.90
N ILE A 16 -1.69 19.26 -0.74
CA ILE A 16 -0.91 19.92 -1.79
C ILE A 16 0.54 19.48 -1.59
N PHE A 17 1.06 18.69 -2.52
CA PHE A 17 2.47 18.36 -2.55
C PHE A 17 3.26 19.49 -3.19
N PHE A 18 4.49 19.70 -2.73
CA PHE A 18 5.40 20.63 -3.38
C PHE A 18 6.86 20.20 -3.21
N ASP A 19 7.69 20.57 -4.17
CA ASP A 19 9.15 20.48 -4.11
C ASP A 19 9.76 21.87 -4.42
N SER A 20 11.05 21.91 -4.81
CA SER A 20 11.72 23.16 -5.18
C SER A 20 11.23 23.75 -6.51
N GLU A 21 10.58 22.96 -7.36
CA GLU A 21 10.24 23.34 -8.73
C GLU A 21 8.73 23.58 -8.91
N LYS A 22 7.88 22.80 -8.23
CA LYS A 22 6.44 22.81 -8.49
C LYS A 22 5.61 22.38 -7.29
N SER A 23 4.31 22.62 -7.40
CA SER A 23 3.28 22.06 -6.53
C SER A 23 2.25 21.29 -7.34
N TRP A 24 1.72 20.20 -6.77
CA TRP A 24 0.69 19.40 -7.42
C TRP A 24 -0.29 18.82 -6.41
N LEU A 25 -1.48 18.51 -6.90
CA LEU A 25 -2.48 17.75 -6.15
C LEU A 25 -2.30 16.27 -6.42
N GLN A 26 -2.53 15.48 -5.40
CA GLN A 26 -2.53 14.05 -5.54
C GLN A 26 -3.89 13.53 -6.01
N PRO A 27 -3.92 12.55 -6.94
CA PRO A 27 -5.14 11.87 -7.31
C PRO A 27 -5.85 11.27 -6.09
N CYS A 28 -7.07 11.71 -5.85
CA CYS A 28 -7.97 11.15 -4.87
C CYS A 28 -9.18 10.55 -5.60
N PRO A 29 -9.62 9.33 -5.27
CA PRO A 29 -10.78 8.75 -5.93
C PRO A 29 -12.04 9.58 -5.63
N VAL A 30 -12.96 9.64 -6.60
CA VAL A 30 -14.26 10.30 -6.44
C VAL A 30 -15.00 9.78 -5.21
N ARG A 31 -14.93 8.46 -4.97
CA ARG A 31 -15.46 7.81 -3.77
C ARG A 31 -14.32 7.30 -2.88
N CYS A 32 -14.25 7.81 -1.65
CA CYS A 32 -13.32 7.35 -0.63
C CYS A 32 -13.88 6.11 0.08
N SER A 33 -13.68 4.93 -0.50
CA SER A 33 -14.09 3.65 0.10
C SER A 33 -12.89 2.82 0.53
N TRP A 34 -13.11 1.90 1.46
CA TRP A 34 -12.11 0.92 1.86
C TRP A 34 -11.53 0.14 0.68
N THR A 35 -12.37 -0.28 -0.28
CA THR A 35 -11.91 -0.95 -1.50
C THR A 35 -10.97 -0.07 -2.32
N ASN A 36 -11.23 1.24 -2.42
CA ASN A 36 -10.34 2.15 -3.12
C ASN A 36 -9.06 2.41 -2.34
N LEU A 37 -9.11 2.41 -1.01
CA LEU A 37 -7.93 2.54 -0.17
C LEU A 37 -7.02 1.32 -0.34
N MET A 38 -7.61 0.12 -0.37
CA MET A 38 -6.93 -1.13 -0.71
C MET A 38 -6.33 -1.15 -2.11
N ARG A 39 -6.97 -0.43 -3.05
CA ARG A 39 -6.41 -0.27 -4.39
C ARG A 39 -5.17 0.60 -4.34
N GLY A 40 -5.07 1.60 -3.49
CA GLY A 40 -3.86 2.37 -3.31
C GLY A 40 -4.07 3.43 -2.24
N ASN A 41 -3.04 3.66 -1.44
CA ASN A 41 -3.11 4.66 -0.40
C ASN A 41 -3.37 6.04 -1.03
N PHE A 42 -4.54 6.62 -0.77
CA PHE A 42 -4.89 8.00 -1.14
C PHE A 42 -4.86 8.94 0.08
N ILE A 43 -4.52 8.42 1.27
CA ILE A 43 -4.34 9.15 2.53
C ILE A 43 -2.85 9.13 2.85
N HIS A 44 -2.12 10.11 2.33
CA HIS A 44 -0.67 10.01 2.16
C HIS A 44 0.17 10.42 3.37
N THR A 45 -0.41 11.17 4.31
CA THR A 45 0.31 11.64 5.50
C THR A 45 -0.63 11.68 6.68
N CYS A 46 -0.15 11.26 7.85
CA CYS A 46 -0.89 11.42 9.10
C CYS A 46 -1.26 12.88 9.38
N SER A 47 -0.50 13.84 8.85
CA SER A 47 -0.73 15.27 9.05
C SER A 47 -2.07 15.76 8.49
N CYS A 48 -2.66 15.05 7.52
CA CYS A 48 -3.93 15.43 6.91
C CYS A 48 -5.14 14.69 7.47
N VAL A 49 -4.95 13.86 8.51
CA VAL A 49 -5.97 12.92 9.00
C VAL A 49 -6.39 13.25 10.43
N MET A 50 -7.69 13.13 10.67
CA MET A 50 -8.26 13.01 12.00
C MET A 50 -8.96 11.66 12.12
N VAL A 51 -8.82 11.03 13.28
CA VAL A 51 -9.52 9.80 13.65
C VAL A 51 -10.34 10.02 14.91
N LYS A 52 -11.45 9.29 15.04
CA LYS A 52 -12.24 9.32 16.28
C LYS A 52 -11.43 8.75 17.44
N ARG A 53 -11.37 9.50 18.55
CA ARG A 53 -10.68 9.08 19.79
C ARG A 53 -11.07 7.68 20.24
N LYS A 54 -12.37 7.34 20.22
CA LYS A 54 -12.87 6.02 20.64
C LYS A 54 -12.22 4.85 19.91
N LEU A 55 -11.85 5.04 18.63
CA LEU A 55 -11.20 3.97 17.85
C LEU A 55 -9.82 3.65 18.40
N ILE A 56 -9.11 4.67 18.88
CA ILE A 56 -7.77 4.53 19.45
C ILE A 56 -7.86 4.03 20.90
N VAL A 57 -8.69 4.69 21.72
CA VAL A 57 -8.73 4.45 23.17
C VAL A 57 -9.54 3.21 23.55
N ASP A 58 -10.69 3.01 22.91
CA ASP A 58 -11.65 1.98 23.31
C ASP A 58 -11.51 0.73 22.43
N GLU A 59 -11.23 0.91 21.13
CA GLU A 59 -11.09 -0.19 20.15
C GLU A 59 -9.63 -0.62 19.92
N ASN A 60 -8.66 0.02 20.58
CA ASN A 60 -7.23 -0.29 20.51
C ASN A 60 -6.64 -0.31 19.08
N GLU A 61 -7.13 0.56 18.20
CA GLU A 61 -6.60 0.71 16.83
C GLU A 61 -5.27 1.50 16.85
N TYR A 62 -4.19 0.88 17.36
CA TYR A 62 -2.85 1.48 17.41
C TYR A 62 -2.02 1.19 16.15
N PHE A 63 -0.93 1.91 15.96
CA PHE A 63 0.06 1.59 14.91
C PHE A 63 0.70 0.23 15.18
N ASP A 64 0.93 -0.54 14.11
CA ASP A 64 1.67 -1.80 14.18
C ASP A 64 3.15 -1.56 13.83
N PRO A 65 4.09 -1.75 14.78
CA PRO A 65 5.52 -1.55 14.52
C PRO A 65 6.09 -2.44 13.41
N ALA A 66 5.48 -3.60 13.14
CA ALA A 66 5.88 -4.48 12.03
C ALA A 66 5.54 -3.90 10.66
N CYS A 67 4.70 -2.85 10.61
CA CYS A 67 4.28 -2.18 9.40
C CYS A 67 5.05 -0.89 9.12
N VAL A 68 6.13 -0.57 9.83
CA VAL A 68 6.95 0.61 9.51
C VAL A 68 7.65 0.42 8.15
N PRO A 69 7.66 1.43 7.25
CA PRO A 69 7.19 2.80 7.44
C PRO A 69 5.81 3.09 6.81
N SER A 70 4.99 2.06 6.60
CA SER A 70 3.61 2.16 6.07
C SER A 70 2.57 1.76 7.13
N ASP A 71 2.89 2.02 8.38
CA ASP A 71 2.10 1.72 9.57
C ASP A 71 0.84 2.59 9.62
N ASP A 72 0.90 3.78 9.03
CA ASP A 72 -0.27 4.62 8.73
C ASP A 72 -1.24 3.92 7.79
N TYR A 73 -0.75 3.35 6.69
CA TYR A 73 -1.58 2.66 5.71
C TYR A 73 -2.23 1.40 6.30
N ASP A 74 -1.51 0.62 7.11
CA ASP A 74 -2.08 -0.50 7.87
C ASP A 74 -3.25 -0.02 8.75
N LEU A 75 -3.05 1.07 9.50
CA LEU A 75 -4.05 1.65 10.39
C LEU A 75 -5.29 2.15 9.62
N TRP A 76 -5.10 2.86 8.51
CA TRP A 76 -6.20 3.33 7.67
C TRP A 76 -7.02 2.18 7.09
N LEU A 77 -6.37 1.08 6.72
CA LEU A 77 -7.05 -0.12 6.24
C LEU A 77 -7.86 -0.81 7.32
N ARG A 78 -7.38 -0.87 8.56
CA ARG A 78 -8.15 -1.46 9.67
C ARG A 78 -9.35 -0.61 10.04
N ILE A 79 -9.16 0.69 10.26
CA ILE A 79 -10.26 1.60 10.63
C ILE A 79 -11.28 1.71 9.49
N GLY A 80 -10.81 1.95 8.25
CA GLY A 80 -11.66 2.15 7.09
C GLY A 80 -12.48 0.92 6.71
N ARG A 81 -12.12 -0.28 7.20
CA ARG A 81 -12.92 -1.50 7.00
C ARG A 81 -14.23 -1.46 7.76
N LYS A 82 -14.22 -0.88 8.96
CA LYS A 82 -15.36 -0.85 9.88
C LYS A 82 -16.13 0.46 9.80
N ASN A 83 -15.53 1.53 9.27
CA ASN A 83 -16.06 2.87 9.32
C ASN A 83 -15.94 3.60 7.98
N GLU A 84 -16.74 4.65 7.80
CA GLU A 84 -16.63 5.48 6.60
C GLU A 84 -15.35 6.32 6.60
N ILE A 85 -14.81 6.54 5.40
CA ILE A 85 -13.67 7.40 5.14
C ILE A 85 -14.19 8.67 4.45
N VAL A 86 -14.09 9.80 5.13
CA VAL A 86 -14.64 11.07 4.66
C VAL A 86 -13.52 12.01 4.25
N ARG A 87 -13.65 12.60 3.07
CA ARG A 87 -12.74 13.61 2.54
C ARG A 87 -13.32 15.00 2.76
N THR A 88 -12.52 15.95 3.23
CA THR A 88 -12.91 17.38 3.28
C THR A 88 -12.76 18.03 1.90
N PRO A 89 -13.54 19.09 1.61
CA PRO A 89 -13.34 19.86 0.38
C PRO A 89 -12.06 20.71 0.44
N ASP A 90 -11.61 21.09 1.63
CA ASP A 90 -10.52 22.04 1.83
C ASP A 90 -9.13 21.40 1.83
N PHE A 91 -8.15 22.12 1.28
CA PHE A 91 -6.73 21.73 1.28
C PHE A 91 -6.03 22.32 2.50
N LEU A 92 -5.98 21.55 3.59
CA LEU A 92 -5.48 22.05 4.89
C LEU A 92 -3.99 21.76 5.11
N VAL A 93 -3.36 20.97 4.25
CA VAL A 93 -1.97 20.53 4.42
C VAL A 93 -1.16 20.74 3.14
N ARG A 94 0.02 21.33 3.30
CA ARG A 94 1.08 21.37 2.29
C ARG A 94 2.21 20.45 2.71
N TYR A 95 2.55 19.46 1.89
CA TYR A 95 3.57 18.47 2.21
C TYR A 95 4.77 18.59 1.26
N ARG A 96 5.96 18.80 1.83
CA ARG A 96 7.20 18.95 1.05
C ARG A 96 7.75 17.58 0.65
N ILE A 97 8.05 17.41 -0.63
CA ILE A 97 8.78 16.25 -1.15
C ILE A 97 10.25 16.60 -1.30
N HIS A 98 11.13 15.75 -0.77
CA HIS A 98 12.58 15.83 -0.95
C HIS A 98 13.21 14.44 -0.97
N ALA A 99 14.47 14.34 -1.42
CA ALA A 99 15.18 13.06 -1.61
C ALA A 99 15.24 12.19 -0.34
N ASN A 100 15.35 12.82 0.84
CA ASN A 100 15.45 12.11 2.13
C ASN A 100 14.09 11.75 2.77
N ASN A 101 12.96 11.91 2.07
CA ASN A 101 11.67 11.50 2.64
C ASN A 101 11.64 9.98 2.84
N VAL A 102 11.02 9.50 3.92
CA VAL A 102 10.92 8.06 4.23
C VAL A 102 10.32 7.25 3.07
N SER A 103 9.42 7.85 2.30
CA SER A 103 8.80 7.26 1.12
C SER A 103 9.72 7.15 -0.12
N SER A 104 10.98 7.61 -0.06
CA SER A 104 11.93 7.52 -1.17
C SER A 104 12.57 6.13 -1.30
N ASN A 105 12.56 5.33 -0.24
CA ASN A 105 13.02 3.93 -0.30
C ASN A 105 11.87 3.00 -0.69
N LEU A 106 11.72 2.79 -2.00
CA LEU A 106 10.63 2.00 -2.57
C LEU A 106 10.74 0.51 -2.21
N CYS A 107 11.95 -0.08 -2.15
CA CYS A 107 12.12 -1.47 -1.71
C CYS A 107 11.55 -1.67 -0.30
N ARG A 108 11.86 -0.76 0.64
CA ARG A 108 11.34 -0.81 2.01
C ARG A 108 9.82 -0.68 2.05
N ILE A 109 9.24 0.29 1.33
CA ILE A 109 7.78 0.46 1.22
C ILE A 109 7.13 -0.84 0.70
N HIS A 110 7.64 -1.39 -0.39
CA HIS A 110 7.07 -2.60 -0.98
C HIS A 110 7.18 -3.82 -0.07
N LYS A 111 8.30 -3.99 0.64
CA LYS A 111 8.46 -5.05 1.65
C LYS A 111 7.44 -4.90 2.78
N THR A 112 7.23 -3.69 3.28
CA THR A 112 6.24 -3.42 4.33
C THR A 112 4.82 -3.73 3.86
N LEU A 113 4.48 -3.45 2.60
CA LEU A 113 3.20 -3.86 2.02
C LEU A 113 2.99 -5.38 2.04
N LEU A 114 4.07 -6.18 1.96
CA LEU A 114 3.99 -7.65 2.10
C LEU A 114 3.66 -8.09 3.53
N THR A 115 3.90 -7.25 4.54
CA THR A 115 3.44 -7.47 5.91
C THR A 115 1.96 -7.12 6.07
N ILE A 116 1.50 -6.08 5.37
CA ILE A 116 0.12 -5.56 5.49
C ILE A 116 -0.88 -6.45 4.75
N TYR A 117 -0.61 -6.76 3.48
CA TYR A 117 -1.62 -7.43 2.65
C TYR A 117 -2.06 -8.82 3.13
N PRO A 118 -1.19 -9.69 3.72
CA PRO A 118 -1.65 -10.95 4.31
C PRO A 118 -2.69 -10.76 5.42
N LYS A 119 -2.67 -9.64 6.15
CA LYS A 119 -3.69 -9.30 7.17
C LYS A 119 -5.03 -8.94 6.52
N VAL A 120 -4.98 -8.28 5.36
CA VAL A 120 -6.17 -7.78 4.66
C VAL A 120 -6.74 -8.76 3.63
N TYR A 121 -5.96 -9.75 3.21
CA TYR A 121 -6.37 -10.71 2.21
C TYR A 121 -7.55 -11.61 2.65
N PRO A 122 -7.57 -12.20 3.87
CA PRO A 122 -8.71 -12.99 4.34
C PRO A 122 -10.01 -12.21 4.33
N CYS A 123 -9.90 -10.93 4.68
CA CYS A 123 -10.96 -9.94 4.69
C CYS A 123 -11.59 -9.69 3.31
N ILE A 124 -10.87 -9.94 2.21
CA ILE A 124 -11.38 -9.86 0.82
C ILE A 124 -11.88 -11.22 0.35
N LYS A 125 -11.10 -12.28 0.60
CA LYS A 125 -11.40 -13.64 0.14
C LYS A 125 -12.76 -14.11 0.67
N ASN A 126 -13.04 -13.83 1.94
CA ASN A 126 -14.21 -14.30 2.65
C ASN A 126 -15.41 -13.34 2.58
N ASP A 127 -15.25 -12.17 1.96
CA ASP A 127 -16.34 -11.20 1.83
C ASP A 127 -17.39 -11.70 0.81
N PRO A 128 -18.65 -11.91 1.21
CA PRO A 128 -19.70 -12.39 0.30
C PRO A 128 -20.15 -11.32 -0.70
N GLU A 129 -19.94 -10.03 -0.42
CA GLU A 129 -20.34 -8.94 -1.31
C GLU A 129 -19.43 -8.80 -2.54
N TYR A 130 -18.24 -9.42 -2.50
CA TYR A 130 -17.29 -9.32 -3.59
C TYR A 130 -17.46 -10.45 -4.59
N SER A 131 -17.75 -10.07 -5.84
CA SER A 131 -17.75 -11.01 -6.96
C SER A 131 -16.39 -11.67 -7.15
N PHE A 132 -16.39 -12.84 -7.78
CA PHE A 132 -15.16 -13.57 -8.12
C PHE A 132 -14.13 -12.68 -8.82
N TRP A 133 -14.55 -11.89 -9.83
CA TRP A 133 -13.67 -10.98 -10.56
C TRP A 133 -13.12 -9.83 -9.71
N LYS A 134 -13.92 -9.31 -8.79
CA LYS A 134 -13.48 -8.26 -7.87
C LYS A 134 -12.43 -8.79 -6.90
N LYS A 135 -12.64 -10.01 -6.38
CA LYS A 135 -11.63 -10.74 -5.59
C LYS A 135 -10.36 -10.89 -6.43
N LEU A 136 -10.45 -11.55 -7.60
CA LEU A 136 -9.35 -11.77 -8.55
C LEU A 136 -8.52 -10.51 -8.81
N PHE A 137 -9.18 -9.39 -9.09
CA PHE A 137 -8.52 -8.10 -9.32
C PHE A 137 -7.77 -7.59 -8.09
N LEU A 138 -8.38 -7.65 -6.90
CA LEU A 138 -7.77 -7.20 -5.64
C LEU A 138 -6.61 -8.11 -5.22
N LEU A 139 -6.69 -9.42 -5.43
CA LEU A 139 -5.57 -10.33 -5.18
C LEU A 139 -4.38 -10.07 -6.11
N GLY A 140 -4.65 -9.64 -7.36
CA GLY A 140 -3.63 -9.17 -8.28
C GLY A 140 -2.81 -7.97 -7.78
N ARG A 141 -3.27 -7.21 -6.78
CA ARG A 141 -2.46 -6.17 -6.11
C ARG A 141 -1.38 -6.74 -5.22
N LEU A 142 -1.69 -7.78 -4.44
CA LEU A 142 -0.72 -8.46 -3.59
C LEU A 142 0.43 -9.03 -4.43
N ARG A 143 0.08 -9.67 -5.55
CA ARG A 143 1.06 -10.13 -6.55
C ARG A 143 1.95 -9.01 -7.05
N ARG A 144 1.36 -7.90 -7.51
CA ARG A 144 2.12 -6.75 -8.01
C ARG A 144 3.07 -6.23 -6.96
N SER A 145 2.68 -6.22 -5.69
CA SER A 145 3.53 -5.73 -4.61
C SER A 145 4.75 -6.62 -4.39
N HIS A 146 4.60 -7.96 -4.47
CA HIS A 146 5.75 -8.88 -4.44
C HIS A 146 6.67 -8.69 -5.66
N ALA A 147 6.10 -8.54 -6.87
CA ALA A 147 6.89 -8.31 -8.08
C ALA A 147 7.66 -6.98 -8.05
N TRP A 148 7.03 -5.91 -7.53
CA TRP A 148 7.67 -4.61 -7.36
C TRP A 148 8.72 -4.63 -6.25
N ALA A 149 8.47 -5.30 -5.13
CA ALA A 149 9.47 -5.55 -4.09
C ALA A 149 10.69 -6.25 -4.68
N CYS A 150 10.49 -7.36 -5.39
CA CYS A 150 11.57 -8.09 -6.07
C CYS A 150 12.38 -7.17 -7.01
N ARG A 151 11.71 -6.42 -7.89
CA ARG A 151 12.38 -5.54 -8.85
C ARG A 151 13.18 -4.41 -8.18
N THR A 152 12.56 -3.71 -7.23
CA THR A 152 13.19 -2.58 -6.53
C THR A 152 14.37 -3.04 -5.69
N CYS A 153 14.21 -4.12 -4.94
CA CYS A 153 15.29 -4.68 -4.14
C CYS A 153 16.43 -5.25 -5.01
N SER A 154 16.15 -5.78 -6.21
CA SER A 154 17.20 -6.17 -7.18
C SER A 154 18.05 -4.99 -7.65
N ILE A 155 17.42 -3.82 -7.85
CA ILE A 155 18.07 -2.59 -8.31
C ILE A 155 18.87 -1.97 -7.17
N GLU A 156 18.30 -1.96 -5.96
CA GLU A 156 18.91 -1.41 -4.75
C GLU A 156 20.00 -2.32 -4.13
N GLY A 157 20.32 -3.47 -4.74
CA GLY A 157 21.42 -4.34 -4.32
C GLY A 157 21.09 -5.29 -3.16
N ALA A 158 19.82 -5.62 -2.94
CA ALA A 158 19.42 -6.60 -1.93
C ALA A 158 19.92 -8.02 -2.25
N ASN A 159 19.91 -8.88 -1.23
CA ASN A 159 20.36 -10.27 -1.32
C ASN A 159 19.62 -11.03 -2.44
N GLU A 160 20.39 -11.72 -3.29
CA GLU A 160 19.89 -12.53 -4.42
C GLU A 160 18.86 -13.58 -3.97
N ARG A 161 19.07 -14.21 -2.79
CA ARG A 161 18.15 -15.19 -2.22
C ARG A 161 16.81 -14.58 -1.86
N GLU A 162 16.82 -13.40 -1.25
CA GLU A 162 15.61 -12.68 -0.87
C GLU A 162 14.82 -12.26 -2.11
N THR A 163 15.52 -11.72 -3.11
CA THR A 163 14.95 -11.35 -4.40
C THR A 163 14.25 -12.52 -5.10
N ARG A 164 14.90 -13.70 -5.11
CA ARG A 164 14.32 -14.93 -5.68
C ARG A 164 13.10 -15.41 -4.91
N ASN A 165 13.14 -15.36 -3.57
CA ASN A 165 12.00 -15.71 -2.73
C ASN A 165 10.79 -14.82 -3.02
N LEU A 166 10.99 -13.51 -3.15
CA LEU A 166 9.93 -12.56 -3.49
C LEU A 166 9.34 -12.82 -4.89
N ALA A 167 10.19 -13.14 -5.88
CA ALA A 167 9.74 -13.51 -7.22
C ALA A 167 8.91 -14.80 -7.20
N TRP A 168 9.34 -15.80 -6.44
CA TRP A 168 8.63 -17.07 -6.28
C TRP A 168 7.27 -16.87 -5.59
N GLN A 169 7.23 -16.10 -4.49
CA GLN A 169 5.97 -15.76 -3.81
C GLN A 169 5.00 -15.01 -4.75
N ALA A 170 5.50 -14.06 -5.56
CA ALA A 170 4.69 -13.39 -6.57
C ALA A 170 4.08 -14.39 -7.58
N PHE A 171 4.87 -15.38 -8.01
CA PHE A 171 4.42 -16.43 -8.92
C PHE A 171 3.34 -17.32 -8.28
N CYS A 172 3.55 -17.76 -7.03
CA CYS A 172 2.60 -18.64 -6.32
C CYS A 172 1.27 -17.97 -5.95
N LEU A 173 1.22 -16.64 -5.86
CA LEU A 173 0.07 -15.91 -5.28
C LEU A 173 -1.13 -15.68 -6.22
N TYR A 174 -1.21 -16.31 -7.38
CA TYR A 174 -2.41 -16.32 -8.23
C TYR A 174 -2.27 -17.33 -9.38
N PRO A 175 -3.34 -17.98 -9.90
CA PRO A 175 -3.20 -18.86 -11.05
C PRO A 175 -2.53 -18.15 -12.24
N ALA A 176 -1.64 -18.90 -12.89
CA ALA A 176 -0.63 -18.45 -13.83
C ALA A 176 -1.17 -17.55 -14.93
N GLN A 177 -0.81 -16.26 -14.90
CA GLN A 177 -0.81 -15.42 -16.09
C GLN A 177 0.57 -15.59 -16.78
N PRO A 178 0.64 -15.76 -18.11
CA PRO A 178 1.90 -15.95 -18.84
C PRO A 178 2.97 -14.87 -18.56
N ALA A 179 2.53 -13.63 -18.32
CA ALA A 179 3.41 -12.53 -17.93
C ALA A 179 4.16 -12.76 -16.59
N ASN A 180 3.65 -13.62 -15.71
CA ASN A 180 4.30 -13.97 -14.44
C ASN A 180 5.43 -14.96 -14.65
N LEU A 181 5.26 -15.92 -15.57
CA LEU A 181 6.32 -16.83 -15.98
C LEU A 181 7.49 -16.05 -16.59
N PHE A 182 7.19 -15.07 -17.46
CA PHE A 182 8.20 -14.19 -18.04
C PHE A 182 9.00 -13.43 -16.98
N ASN A 183 8.33 -12.77 -16.02
CA ASN A 183 9.03 -12.04 -14.95
C ASN A 183 9.87 -12.96 -14.05
N LEU A 184 9.36 -14.15 -13.71
CA LEU A 184 10.11 -15.15 -12.94
C LEU A 184 11.37 -15.60 -13.70
N LEU A 185 11.24 -15.90 -14.99
CA LEU A 185 12.36 -16.28 -15.86
C LEU A 185 13.40 -15.17 -15.96
N CYS A 186 12.99 -13.90 -16.10
CA CYS A 186 13.93 -12.77 -16.08
C CYS A 186 14.74 -12.73 -14.77
N VAL A 187 14.11 -12.89 -13.60
CA VAL A 187 14.83 -12.88 -12.32
C VAL A 187 15.82 -14.04 -12.21
N LEU A 188 15.40 -15.25 -12.61
CA LEU A 188 16.26 -16.43 -12.58
C LEU A 188 17.45 -16.29 -13.55
N LEU A 189 17.23 -15.81 -14.77
CA LEU A 189 18.27 -15.70 -15.81
C LEU A 189 19.22 -14.51 -15.60
N PHE A 190 18.73 -13.33 -15.20
CA PHE A 190 19.59 -12.18 -14.92
C PHE A 190 20.50 -12.38 -13.70
N SER A 191 20.08 -13.19 -12.73
CA SER A 191 20.90 -13.54 -11.57
C SER A 191 22.07 -14.47 -11.92
N SER A 192 21.92 -15.30 -12.97
CA SER A 192 22.98 -16.18 -13.49
C SER A 192 24.10 -15.39 -14.16
N ASN A 193 23.77 -14.32 -14.89
CA ASN A 193 24.76 -13.54 -15.65
C ASN A 193 25.68 -12.65 -14.80
N ARG A 194 25.35 -12.33 -13.54
CA ARG A 194 26.28 -11.61 -12.65
C ARG A 194 27.43 -12.49 -12.15
N LYS A 195 27.27 -13.82 -12.16
CA LYS A 195 28.33 -14.76 -11.76
C LYS A 195 29.38 -15.03 -12.85
N ASN A 196 29.12 -14.60 -14.08
CA ASN A 196 30.03 -14.77 -15.22
C ASN A 196 30.84 -13.49 -15.56
N LEU A 197 30.73 -12.44 -14.74
CA LEU A 197 31.42 -11.16 -14.90
C LEU A 197 32.27 -10.79 -13.67
N SER A 198 32.54 -11.75 -12.78
CA SER A 198 33.42 -11.62 -11.62
C SER A 198 34.67 -12.47 -11.78
#